data_AF-A0A7C5KAV0-F1
#
_entry.id   AF-A0A7C5KAV0-F1
#
_cell.length_a   1.000
_cell.length_b   1.000
_cell.length_c   1.000
_cell.angle_alpha   90.00
_cell.angle_beta   90.00
_cell.angle_gamma   90.00
#
_symmetry.space_group_name_H-M   'P 1'
#
loop_
_entity.id
_entity.type
_entity.pdbx_description
1 polymer ?
#
loop_
_entity_poly.entity_id
_entity_poly.type
_entity_poly.pdbx_seq_one_letter_code
_entity_poly.pdbx_strand_id
1 'polypeptide(L)'
;MDFIKKLYFSSVSFKIIPKEKLKLPEFNSATLRGGFGYSFKKIACIMKDKRECKDCILKENCPYFKLFESKNLEEKYKIEEIPKPFVIEPPQMQKKYYNGGESLIFNLILFGEAMKYFPYFFLSFIKLGEIVLGKLKTKFKIDKVREDFPN
;
A
#
# COMPACT_ATOMS: atom_id res chain seq x y z
N MET A 1 5.99 28.59 -11.98
CA MET A 1 5.21 27.63 -11.15
C MET A 1 4.20 26.92 -12.06
N ASP A 2 4.67 26.10 -13.01
CA ASP A 2 3.81 25.38 -13.98
C ASP A 2 3.67 23.87 -13.68
N PHE A 3 4.36 23.36 -12.65
CA PHE A 3 4.45 21.93 -12.35
C PHE A 3 3.14 21.34 -11.78
N ILE A 4 2.25 22.15 -11.21
CA ILE A 4 0.96 21.70 -10.65
C ILE A 4 -0.17 21.77 -11.70
N LYS A 5 0.13 21.83 -13.00
CA LYS A 5 -0.94 21.93 -14.01
C LYS A 5 -1.66 20.60 -14.28
N LYS A 6 -1.10 19.45 -13.90
CA LYS A 6 -1.74 18.13 -14.08
C LYS A 6 -1.31 17.12 -13.00
N LEU A 7 -1.89 17.22 -11.80
CA LEU A 7 -1.77 16.15 -10.81
C LEU A 7 -2.78 15.04 -11.14
N TYR A 8 -2.30 13.95 -11.73
CA TYR A 8 -3.09 12.75 -11.94
C TYR A 8 -3.02 11.86 -10.70
N PHE A 9 -4.18 11.54 -10.13
CA PHE A 9 -4.28 10.57 -9.06
C PHE A 9 -5.54 9.71 -9.25
N SER A 10 -5.52 8.53 -8.63
CA SER A 10 -6.69 7.65 -8.51
C SER A 10 -6.90 7.33 -7.04
N SER A 11 -8.17 7.37 -6.61
CA SER A 11 -8.58 6.92 -5.28
C SER A 11 -9.31 5.60 -5.42
N VAL A 12 -8.84 4.58 -4.71
CA VAL A 12 -9.43 3.24 -4.75
C VAL A 12 -9.84 2.80 -3.35
N SER A 13 -11.12 2.55 -3.17
CA SER A 13 -11.68 2.07 -1.91
C SER A 13 -11.70 0.54 -1.85
N PHE A 14 -11.16 0.00 -0.76
CA PHE A 14 -11.13 -1.43 -0.46
C PHE A 14 -12.05 -1.74 0.72
N LYS A 15 -13.08 -2.54 0.48
CA LYS A 15 -13.90 -3.14 1.52
C LYS A 15 -13.39 -4.55 1.82
N ILE A 16 -12.95 -4.78 3.04
CA ILE A 16 -12.48 -6.09 3.51
C ILE A 16 -13.39 -6.64 4.61
N ILE A 17 -13.38 -7.96 4.76
CA ILE A 17 -14.11 -8.67 5.80
C ILE A 17 -13.11 -9.58 6.55
N PRO A 18 -12.86 -9.33 7.85
CA PRO A 18 -12.05 -10.22 8.66
C PRO A 18 -12.82 -11.51 8.93
N LYS A 19 -12.11 -12.64 8.92
CA LYS A 19 -12.72 -13.97 9.18
C LYS A 19 -13.09 -14.16 10.65
N GLU A 20 -12.32 -13.51 11.53
CA GLU A 20 -12.47 -13.58 12.98
C GLU A 20 -12.36 -12.18 13.57
N LYS A 21 -12.33 -12.07 14.90
CA LYS A 21 -12.13 -10.81 15.59
C LYS A 21 -10.80 -10.18 15.18
N LEU A 22 -10.86 -8.97 14.63
CA LEU A 22 -9.69 -8.17 14.25
C LEU A 22 -9.48 -7.05 15.27
N LYS A 23 -8.26 -6.92 15.76
CA LYS A 23 -7.82 -5.80 16.58
C LYS A 23 -6.77 -4.99 15.85
N LEU A 24 -7.13 -3.77 15.47
CA LEU A 24 -6.16 -2.80 14.94
C LEU A 24 -5.46 -2.08 16.10
N PRO A 25 -4.18 -1.73 15.96
CA PRO A 25 -3.53 -0.81 16.88
C PRO A 25 -4.12 0.60 16.75
N GLU A 26 -3.99 1.43 17.79
CA GLU A 26 -4.46 2.83 17.76
C GLU A 26 -3.95 3.64 16.55
N PHE A 27 -2.76 3.29 16.04
CA PHE A 27 -2.23 3.82 14.79
C PHE A 27 -2.50 2.84 13.64
N ASN A 28 -3.71 2.92 13.09
CA ASN A 28 -4.23 2.04 12.03
C ASN A 28 -3.33 1.97 10.77
N SER A 29 -2.63 3.07 10.46
CA SER A 29 -1.83 3.22 9.24
C SER A 29 -0.50 2.45 9.27
N ALA A 30 0.19 2.38 10.42
CA ALA A 30 1.52 1.77 10.50
C ALA A 30 1.50 0.25 10.29
N THR A 31 0.49 -0.43 10.84
CA THR A 31 0.35 -1.89 10.68
C THR A 31 -0.08 -2.26 9.27
N LEU A 32 -1.05 -1.52 8.71
CA LEU A 32 -1.50 -1.74 7.35
C LEU A 32 -0.37 -1.46 6.35
N ARG A 33 0.35 -0.34 6.50
CA ARG A 33 1.51 0.02 5.67
C ARG A 33 2.65 -0.99 5.78
N GLY A 34 2.98 -1.43 6.99
CA GLY A 34 4.06 -2.40 7.23
C GLY A 34 3.77 -3.76 6.61
N GLY A 35 2.58 -4.32 6.90
CA GLY A 35 2.14 -5.59 6.32
C GLY A 35 2.01 -5.51 4.79
N PHE A 36 1.45 -4.41 4.27
CA PHE A 36 1.35 -4.16 2.84
C PHE A 36 2.72 -4.11 2.17
N GLY A 37 3.68 -3.33 2.69
CA GLY A 37 5.02 -3.24 2.10
C GLY A 37 5.75 -4.58 2.05
N TYR A 38 5.60 -5.39 3.10
CA TYR A 38 6.13 -6.76 3.12
C TYR A 38 5.47 -7.64 2.03
N SER A 39 4.14 -7.62 1.96
CA SER A 39 3.37 -8.37 0.97
C SER A 39 3.76 -7.96 -0.46
N PHE A 40 3.87 -6.65 -0.71
CA PHE A 40 4.26 -6.09 -1.98
C PHE A 40 5.65 -6.55 -2.41
N LYS A 41 6.64 -6.51 -1.50
CA LYS A 41 7.98 -7.01 -1.81
C LYS A 41 7.95 -8.49 -2.19
N LYS A 42 7.16 -9.31 -1.50
CA LYS A 42 7.05 -10.75 -1.77
C LYS A 42 6.44 -11.05 -3.15
N ILE A 43 5.58 -10.17 -3.66
CA ILE A 43 4.95 -10.32 -4.98
C ILE A 43 5.79 -9.72 -6.10
N ALA A 44 6.30 -8.50 -5.91
CA ALA A 44 6.90 -7.71 -6.98
C ALA A 44 8.43 -7.89 -7.13
N CYS A 45 9.12 -8.37 -6.09
CA CYS A 45 10.58 -8.48 -6.11
C CYS A 45 11.02 -9.95 -6.23
N ILE A 46 11.83 -10.26 -7.23
CA ILE A 46 12.44 -11.61 -7.37
C ILE A 46 13.44 -11.90 -6.25
N MET A 47 14.15 -10.87 -5.77
CA MET A 47 15.10 -10.95 -4.65
C MET A 47 14.43 -10.64 -3.30
N LYS A 48 13.20 -11.12 -3.09
CA LYS A 48 12.36 -10.76 -1.93
C LYS A 48 12.96 -10.98 -0.55
N ASP A 49 13.99 -11.82 -0.42
CA ASP A 49 14.68 -12.12 0.84
C ASP A 49 15.90 -11.23 1.11
N LYS A 50 16.35 -10.44 0.12
CA LYS A 50 17.37 -9.41 0.34
C LYS A 50 16.74 -8.21 1.04
N ARG A 51 17.44 -7.66 2.04
CA ARG A 51 16.97 -6.47 2.78
C ARG A 51 16.95 -5.24 1.90
N GLU A 52 18.05 -5.02 1.17
CA GLU A 52 18.26 -3.82 0.35
C GLU A 52 18.28 -4.16 -1.13
N CYS A 53 17.96 -3.18 -1.96
CA CYS A 53 18.11 -3.28 -3.41
C CYS A 53 19.53 -2.91 -3.88
N LYS A 54 20.51 -2.75 -2.99
CA LYS A 54 21.90 -2.42 -3.35
C LYS A 54 22.43 -3.43 -4.39
N ASP A 55 23.03 -2.92 -5.47
CA ASP A 55 23.56 -3.70 -6.60
C ASP A 55 22.57 -4.60 -7.37
N CYS A 56 21.25 -4.43 -7.18
CA CYS A 56 20.26 -5.15 -7.97
C CYS A 56 20.25 -4.67 -9.43
N ILE A 57 20.47 -5.59 -10.37
CA ILE A 57 20.46 -5.31 -11.83
C ILE A 57 19.07 -4.98 -12.38
N LEU A 58 18.00 -5.28 -11.64
CA LEU A 58 16.62 -5.09 -12.08
C LEU A 58 16.01 -3.75 -11.63
N LYS A 59 16.77 -2.86 -10.97
CA LYS A 59 16.24 -1.62 -10.36
C LYS A 59 15.38 -0.79 -11.32
N GLU A 60 15.84 -0.61 -12.56
CA GLU A 60 15.18 0.24 -13.56
C GLU A 60 13.77 -0.21 -13.92
N ASN A 61 13.48 -1.50 -13.79
CA ASN A 61 12.17 -2.08 -14.13
C ASN A 61 11.46 -2.72 -12.93
N CYS A 62 12.07 -2.71 -11.75
CA CYS A 62 11.52 -3.32 -10.54
C CYS A 62 10.42 -2.44 -9.94
N PRO A 63 9.15 -2.91 -9.87
CA PRO A 63 8.05 -2.14 -9.28
C PRO A 63 8.31 -1.81 -7.81
N TYR A 64 8.89 -2.75 -7.04
CA TYR A 64 9.23 -2.51 -5.64
C TYR A 64 10.27 -1.39 -5.51
N PHE A 65 11.30 -1.38 -6.34
CA PHE A 65 12.31 -0.32 -6.30
C PHE A 65 11.68 1.04 -6.59
N LYS A 66 10.93 1.15 -7.69
CA LYS A 66 10.29 2.41 -8.11
C LYS A 66 9.35 3.01 -7.07
N LEU A 67 8.61 2.19 -6.34
CA LEU A 67 7.58 2.64 -5.41
C LEU A 67 8.06 2.81 -3.95
N PHE A 68 9.12 2.09 -3.55
CA PHE A 68 9.54 2.03 -2.14
C PHE A 68 10.98 2.49 -1.88
N GLU A 69 11.89 2.34 -2.84
CA GLU A 69 13.35 2.51 -2.65
C GLU A 69 13.92 3.62 -3.53
N SER A 70 13.09 4.28 -4.36
CA SER A 70 13.48 5.41 -5.20
C SER A 70 14.08 6.52 -4.32
N LYS A 71 15.40 6.64 -4.36
CA LYS A 71 16.13 7.74 -3.74
C LYS A 71 16.13 8.94 -4.67
N ASN A 72 16.49 10.07 -4.11
CA ASN A 72 16.77 11.29 -4.86
C ASN A 72 18.01 11.10 -5.75
N LEU A 73 17.81 10.51 -6.93
CA LEU A 73 18.86 10.13 -7.87
C LEU A 73 19.61 11.34 -8.44
N GLU A 74 18.98 12.53 -8.43
CA GLU A 74 19.53 13.74 -9.06
C GLU A 74 20.17 14.71 -8.05
N GLU A 75 20.19 14.41 -6.74
CA GLU A 75 20.56 15.36 -5.65
C GLU A 75 19.83 16.72 -5.71
N LYS A 76 18.80 16.81 -6.57
CA LYS A 76 18.14 18.05 -6.98
C LYS A 76 17.30 18.66 -5.87
N TYR A 77 16.99 17.86 -4.86
CA TYR A 77 16.20 18.26 -3.71
C TYR A 77 16.99 18.01 -2.42
N LYS A 78 16.87 18.88 -1.41
CA LYS A 78 17.47 18.69 -0.08
C LYS A 78 16.68 17.67 0.78
N ILE A 79 16.13 16.63 0.15
CA ILE A 79 15.41 15.55 0.84
C ILE A 79 16.13 14.23 0.56
N GLU A 80 16.38 13.48 1.63
CA GLU A 80 17.05 12.18 1.56
C GLU A 80 16.13 11.07 1.01
N GLU A 81 14.83 11.13 1.31
CA GLU A 81 13.82 10.17 0.84
C GLU A 81 12.74 10.91 0.02
N ILE A 82 12.51 10.46 -1.22
CA ILE A 82 11.40 10.95 -2.03
C ILE A 82 10.10 10.39 -1.45
N PRO A 83 9.06 11.22 -1.25
CA PRO A 83 7.75 10.73 -0.83
C PRO A 83 7.23 9.64 -1.76
N LYS A 84 6.71 8.57 -1.16
CA LYS A 84 6.16 7.45 -1.91
C LYS A 84 4.94 7.93 -2.70
N PRO A 85 4.79 7.55 -3.98
CA PRO A 85 3.71 8.05 -4.84
C PRO A 85 2.38 7.33 -4.57
N PHE A 86 2.10 6.99 -3.30
CA PHE A 86 0.84 6.42 -2.85
C PHE A 86 0.58 6.73 -1.38
N VAL A 87 -0.70 6.77 -1.01
CA VAL A 87 -1.17 6.90 0.37
C VAL A 87 -2.16 5.77 0.67
N ILE A 88 -2.03 5.16 1.84
CA ILE A 88 -3.05 4.24 2.37
C ILE A 88 -3.76 4.98 3.50
N GLU A 89 -4.99 5.41 3.23
CA GLU A 89 -5.81 6.10 4.21
C GLU A 89 -6.48 5.07 5.13
N PRO A 90 -6.43 5.26 6.46
CA PRO A 90 -7.12 4.39 7.38
C PRO A 90 -8.65 4.52 7.22
N PRO A 91 -9.43 3.58 7.78
CA PRO A 91 -10.88 3.73 7.87
C PRO A 91 -11.29 5.05 8.53
N GLN A 92 -12.28 5.75 7.95
CA GLN A 92 -12.81 7.01 8.48
C GLN A 92 -13.25 6.87 9.94
N MET A 93 -13.94 5.76 10.26
CA MET A 93 -14.28 5.43 11.64
C MET A 93 -13.14 4.61 12.26
N GLN A 94 -12.41 5.22 13.18
CA GLN A 94 -11.30 4.59 13.89
C GLN A 94 -11.80 3.61 14.96
N LYS A 95 -12.40 2.50 14.53
CA LYS A 95 -12.79 1.41 15.41
C LYS A 95 -11.57 0.52 15.71
N LYS A 96 -11.34 0.24 16.99
CA LYS A 96 -10.22 -0.61 17.44
C LYS A 96 -10.48 -2.12 17.25
N TYR A 97 -11.75 -2.51 17.23
CA TYR A 97 -12.19 -3.90 17.19
C TYR A 97 -13.24 -4.11 16.12
N TYR A 98 -13.03 -5.10 15.25
CA TYR A 98 -14.02 -5.55 14.27
C TYR A 98 -14.36 -7.00 14.57
N ASN A 99 -15.65 -7.34 14.56
CA ASN A 99 -16.08 -8.74 14.68
C ASN A 99 -15.85 -9.48 13.34
N GLY A 100 -15.78 -10.81 13.40
CA GLY A 100 -15.77 -11.61 12.17
C GLY A 100 -17.02 -11.30 11.33
N GLY A 101 -16.85 -11.10 10.03
CA GLY A 101 -17.95 -10.68 9.14
C GLY A 101 -18.20 -9.17 9.08
N GLU A 102 -17.68 -8.37 10.03
CA GLU A 102 -17.85 -6.92 10.05
C GLU A 102 -16.92 -6.24 9.03
N SER A 103 -17.47 -5.41 8.14
CA SER A 103 -16.66 -4.78 7.11
C SER A 103 -15.76 -3.67 7.64
N LEU A 104 -14.54 -3.63 7.12
CA LEU A 104 -13.60 -2.53 7.27
C LEU A 104 -13.33 -1.93 5.89
N ILE A 105 -13.36 -0.60 5.78
CA ILE A 105 -13.09 0.11 4.53
C ILE A 105 -11.86 0.98 4.71
N PHE A 106 -10.93 0.92 3.76
CA PHE A 106 -9.76 1.79 3.69
C PHE A 106 -9.53 2.23 2.24
N ASN A 107 -8.80 3.32 2.04
CA ASN A 107 -8.53 3.84 0.68
C ASN A 107 -7.05 3.73 0.32
N LEU A 108 -6.79 3.51 -0.96
CA LEU A 108 -5.50 3.63 -1.59
C LEU A 108 -5.55 4.79 -2.57
N ILE A 109 -4.73 5.82 -2.35
CA ILE A 109 -4.53 6.90 -3.29
C ILE A 109 -3.22 6.63 -4.04
N LEU A 110 -3.27 6.64 -5.37
CA LEU A 110 -2.11 6.45 -6.25
C LEU A 110 -1.84 7.73 -7.03
N PHE A 111 -0.58 8.13 -7.14
CA PHE A 111 -0.16 9.35 -7.83
C PHE A 111 0.66 9.04 -9.07
N GLY A 112 0.33 9.67 -10.20
CA GLY A 112 1.09 9.61 -11.44
C GLY A 112 1.41 8.18 -11.87
N GLU A 113 2.70 7.86 -12.04
CA GLU A 113 3.13 6.54 -12.51
C GLU A 113 2.75 5.38 -11.58
N ALA A 114 2.50 5.64 -10.29
CA ALA A 114 2.08 4.60 -9.35
C ALA A 114 0.77 3.93 -9.77
N MET A 115 -0.09 4.65 -10.50
CA MET A 115 -1.35 4.15 -11.06
C MET A 115 -1.12 2.94 -11.98
N LYS A 116 -0.03 2.94 -12.76
CA LYS A 116 0.34 1.82 -13.66
C LYS A 116 0.63 0.52 -12.89
N TYR A 117 0.97 0.62 -11.60
CA TYR A 117 1.31 -0.52 -10.76
C TYR A 117 0.13 -1.02 -9.91
N PHE A 118 -1.09 -0.50 -10.11
CA PHE A 118 -2.28 -0.92 -9.36
C PHE A 118 -2.46 -2.45 -9.24
N PRO A 119 -2.23 -3.28 -10.28
CA PRO A 119 -2.33 -4.73 -10.14
C PRO A 119 -1.44 -5.31 -9.03
N TYR A 120 -0.25 -4.74 -8.82
CA TYR A 120 0.64 -5.14 -7.72
C TYR A 120 0.06 -4.73 -6.37
N PHE A 121 -0.51 -3.53 -6.25
CA PHE A 121 -1.18 -3.09 -5.02
C PHE A 121 -2.34 -4.04 -4.66
N PHE A 122 -3.21 -4.30 -5.62
CA PHE A 122 -4.36 -5.18 -5.46
C PHE A 122 -3.94 -6.59 -5.02
N LEU A 123 -3.00 -7.21 -5.75
CA LEU A 123 -2.49 -8.54 -5.40
C LEU A 123 -1.81 -8.56 -4.03
N SER A 124 -1.15 -7.47 -3.64
CA SER A 124 -0.53 -7.33 -2.32
C SER A 124 -1.53 -7.29 -1.20
N PHE A 125 -2.69 -6.65 -1.39
CA PHE A 125 -3.77 -6.68 -0.41
C PHE A 125 -4.45 -8.04 -0.32
N ILE A 126 -4.65 -8.74 -1.45
CA ILE A 126 -5.11 -10.13 -1.44
C ILE A 126 -4.18 -10.97 -0.57
N LYS A 127 -2.88 -10.91 -0.86
CA LYS A 127 -1.90 -11.74 -0.17
C LYS A 127 -1.73 -11.36 1.30
N LEU A 128 -1.86 -10.08 1.63
CA LEU A 128 -1.87 -9.62 3.02
C LEU A 128 -3.04 -10.23 3.81
N GLY A 129 -4.21 -10.36 3.18
CA GLY A 129 -5.39 -10.99 3.78
C GLY A 129 -5.21 -12.49 4.07
N GLU A 130 -4.39 -13.17 3.28
CA GLU A 130 -4.02 -14.58 3.51
C GLU A 130 -2.99 -14.76 4.61
N ILE A 131 -2.03 -13.82 4.71
CA ILE A 131 -0.93 -13.91 5.67
C ILE A 131 -1.48 -13.71 7.06
N VAL A 132 -1.78 -12.47 7.47
CA VAL A 132 -2.47 -12.05 8.71
C VAL A 132 -2.41 -10.51 8.86
N LEU A 133 -3.41 -9.88 9.50
CA LEU A 133 -3.46 -8.44 9.80
C LEU A 133 -3.65 -8.17 11.31
N GLY A 134 -3.02 -7.10 11.82
CA GLY A 134 -3.26 -6.62 13.19
C GLY A 134 -2.56 -7.44 14.28
N LYS A 135 -2.76 -7.03 15.55
CA LYS A 135 -2.12 -7.69 16.71
C LYS A 135 -2.60 -9.12 16.92
N LEU A 136 -3.85 -9.41 16.58
CA LEU A 136 -4.44 -10.74 16.67
C LEU A 136 -4.10 -11.65 15.49
N LYS A 137 -3.34 -11.13 14.51
CA LYS A 137 -2.97 -11.90 13.32
C LYS A 137 -4.22 -12.49 12.64
N THR A 138 -5.17 -11.63 12.29
CA THR A 138 -6.48 -12.06 11.75
C THR A 138 -6.41 -12.08 10.22
N LYS A 139 -6.88 -13.17 9.60
CA LYS A 139 -7.06 -13.23 8.14
C LYS A 139 -8.28 -12.43 7.69
N PHE A 140 -8.23 -11.86 6.49
CA PHE A 140 -9.37 -11.18 5.89
C PHE A 140 -9.50 -11.53 4.41
N LYS A 141 -10.68 -11.28 3.84
CA LYS A 141 -10.91 -11.31 2.40
C LYS A 141 -11.25 -9.91 1.89
N ILE A 142 -10.92 -9.63 0.64
CA ILE A 142 -11.46 -8.46 -0.06
C ILE A 142 -12.87 -8.80 -0.50
N ASP A 143 -13.85 -8.00 -0.08
CA ASP A 143 -15.25 -8.12 -0.43
C ASP A 143 -15.59 -7.28 -1.66
N LYS A 144 -15.04 -6.06 -1.73
CA LYS A 144 -15.28 -5.15 -2.85
C LYS A 144 -14.11 -4.19 -3.05
N VAL A 145 -13.85 -3.84 -4.31
CA VAL A 145 -12.94 -2.77 -4.71
C VAL A 145 -13.71 -1.80 -5.59
N ARG A 146 -13.54 -0.49 -5.38
CA ARG A 146 -14.15 0.56 -6.20
C ARG A 146 -13.13 1.65 -6.47
N GLU A 147 -13.11 2.18 -7.67
CA GLU A 147 -12.41 3.42 -7.97
C GLU A 147 -13.38 4.59 -7.72
N ASP A 148 -12.94 5.55 -6.91
CA ASP A 148 -13.67 6.77 -6.62
C ASP A 148 -13.13 7.86 -7.56
N PHE A 149 -13.95 8.27 -8.52
CA PHE A 149 -13.63 9.39 -9.39
C PHE A 149 -14.04 10.68 -8.68
N PRO A 150 -13.15 11.69 -8.54
CA PRO A 150 -13.59 13.01 -8.12
C PRO A 150 -14.58 13.54 -9.16
N ASN A 151 -15.77 13.96 -8.69
CA ASN A 151 -16.75 14.70 -9.49
C ASN A 151 -16.21 16.08 -9.88
#